data_AF-A0A835ILK4-F1
#
_entry.id   AF-A0A835ILK4-F1
#
_cell.length_a   1.000
_cell.length_b   1.000
_cell.length_c   1.000
_cell.angle_alpha   90.00
_cell.angle_beta   90.00
_cell.angle_gamma   90.00
#
_symmetry.space_group_name_H-M   'P 1'
#
loop_
_entity.id
_entity.type
_entity.pdbx_description
1 polymer ?
#
loop_
_entity_poly.entity_id
_entity_poly.type
_entity_poly.pdbx_seq_one_letter_code
_entity_poly.pdbx_strand_id
1 'polypeptide(L)'
;MNFLICLKMKTTSHIEEIYHCYTIEMQQNFDDDVSFENIILAVKRNLGNGFTHLDFDLFVSKGSIGINIVYAGTILLSPEQVSVATKF
;
A
#
# COMPACT_ATOMS: atom_id res chain seq x y z
N MET A 1 1.08 18.19 3.39
CA MET A 1 0.32 16.95 3.69
C MET A 1 1.32 15.82 3.58
N ASN A 2 1.87 15.39 4.72
CA ASN A 2 2.97 14.43 4.75
C ASN A 2 2.39 13.03 4.59
N PHE A 3 2.65 12.38 3.46
CA PHE A 3 2.36 10.96 3.30
C PHE A 3 3.30 10.19 4.26
N LEU A 4 2.74 9.72 5.35
CA LEU A 4 3.43 8.94 6.36
C LEU A 4 3.57 7.51 5.83
N ILE A 5 4.64 7.22 5.08
CA ILE A 5 5.10 5.84 4.93
C ILE A 5 5.66 5.44 6.29
N CYS A 6 4.78 4.92 7.14
CA CYS A 6 5.18 4.30 8.38
C CYS A 6 5.54 2.85 8.04
N LEU A 7 6.79 2.46 8.25
CA LEU A 7 7.16 1.25 8.99
C LEU A 7 8.67 1.18 9.17
N LYS A 8 9.15 1.74 10.28
CA LYS A 8 10.50 1.45 10.80
C LYS A 8 10.46 0.06 11.44
N MET A 9 10.75 -0.98 10.67
CA MET A 9 10.91 -2.33 11.21
C MET A 9 12.38 -2.60 11.49
N LYS A 10 12.72 -2.66 12.78
CA LYS A 10 13.99 -3.16 13.27
C LYS A 10 13.76 -4.59 13.76
N THR A 11 14.00 -5.58 12.90
CA THR A 11 14.05 -6.99 13.30
C THR A 11 15.16 -7.73 12.55
N THR A 12 16.22 -8.03 13.30
CA THR A 12 17.28 -8.98 12.94
C THR A 12 16.81 -10.39 13.32
N SER A 13 16.10 -11.09 12.44
CA SER A 13 15.70 -12.49 12.65
C SER A 13 15.62 -13.21 11.30
N HIS A 14 16.29 -14.34 11.11
CA HIS A 14 16.31 -15.07 9.82
C HIS A 14 14.99 -15.77 9.44
N ILE A 15 13.91 -15.53 10.17
CA ILE A 15 12.62 -16.21 9.98
C ILE A 15 11.74 -15.35 9.08
N GLU A 16 11.16 -15.95 8.05
CA GLU A 16 10.13 -15.32 7.23
C GLU A 16 8.90 -15.01 8.08
N GLU A 17 8.40 -13.79 7.96
CA GLU A 17 7.22 -13.34 8.70
C GLU A 17 6.04 -13.17 7.74
N ILE A 18 4.83 -13.41 8.25
CA ILE A 18 3.60 -13.19 7.49
C ILE A 18 3.28 -11.70 7.45
N TYR A 19 2.98 -11.21 6.26
CA TYR A 19 2.48 -9.87 5.98
C TYR A 19 1.09 -9.97 5.36
N HIS A 20 0.22 -9.04 5.76
CA HIS A 20 -1.07 -8.79 5.16
C HIS A 20 -0.91 -7.76 4.05
N CYS A 21 -1.39 -8.08 2.86
CA CYS A 21 -1.29 -7.24 1.68
C CYS A 21 -2.62 -6.57 1.37
N TYR A 22 -2.55 -5.30 0.99
CA TYR A 22 -3.67 -4.50 0.54
C TYR A 22 -3.30 -3.85 -0.79
N THR A 23 -4.19 -3.92 -1.77
CA THR A 23 -4.06 -3.20 -3.03
C THR A 23 -4.71 -1.83 -2.86
N ILE A 24 -3.97 -0.77 -3.14
CA ILE A 24 -4.48 0.58 -3.29
C ILE A 24 -4.67 0.80 -4.79
N GLU A 25 -5.93 0.70 -5.21
CA GLU A 25 -6.36 0.92 -6.58
C GLU A 25 -6.60 2.41 -6.80
N MET A 26 -6.08 2.94 -7.91
CA MET A 26 -6.14 4.36 -8.23
C MET A 26 -6.80 4.54 -9.59
N GLN A 27 -7.98 5.18 -9.59
CA GLN A 27 -8.72 5.49 -10.80
C GLN A 27 -8.59 6.98 -11.12
N GLN A 28 -7.93 7.31 -12.22
CA GLN A 28 -7.85 8.70 -12.69
C GLN A 28 -9.19 9.14 -13.26
N ASN A 29 -9.71 10.24 -12.74
CA ASN A 29 -10.93 10.88 -13.24
C ASN A 29 -10.59 12.20 -13.97
N PHE A 30 -9.52 12.19 -14.76
CA PHE A 30 -9.09 13.29 -15.62
C PHE A 30 -8.25 12.76 -16.79
N ASP A 31 -8.17 13.55 -17.86
CA ASP A 31 -7.50 13.17 -19.11
C ASP A 31 -5.99 13.50 -19.00
N ASP A 32 -5.16 12.46 -18.89
CA ASP A 32 -3.69 12.54 -18.82
C ASP A 32 -3.12 11.31 -19.53
N ASP A 33 -1.99 11.45 -20.22
CA ASP A 33 -1.37 10.36 -20.99
C ASP A 33 -0.69 9.30 -20.10
N VAL A 34 -0.67 9.50 -18.78
CA VAL A 34 0.05 8.67 -17.82
C VAL A 34 -0.92 8.06 -16.83
N SER A 35 -1.08 6.74 -16.86
CA SER A 35 -1.89 5.99 -15.88
C SER A 35 -1.19 5.83 -14.53
N PHE A 36 -1.94 5.87 -13.43
CA PHE A 36 -1.42 5.44 -12.13
C PHE A 36 -1.36 3.91 -12.05
N GLU A 37 -0.23 3.38 -11.58
CA GLU A 37 -0.11 1.97 -11.22
C GLU A 37 -0.63 1.74 -9.80
N ASN A 38 -1.32 0.61 -9.58
CA ASN A 38 -1.77 0.23 -8.24
C ASN A 38 -0.59 0.06 -7.28
N ILE A 39 -0.78 0.43 -6.02
CA ILE A 39 0.24 0.29 -4.97
C ILE A 39 -0.11 -0.90 -4.08
N ILE A 40 0.89 -1.70 -3.73
CA ILE A 40 0.72 -2.77 -2.73
C ILE A 40 1.25 -2.30 -1.38
N LEU A 41 0.38 -2.31 -0.37
CA LEU A 41 0.71 -2.08 1.02
C LEU A 41 0.83 -3.41 1.75
N ALA A 42 2.05 -3.78 2.15
CA ALA A 42 2.32 -4.96 2.98
C ALA A 42 2.57 -4.55 4.44
N VAL A 43 1.80 -5.11 5.38
CA VAL A 43 1.87 -4.77 6.81
C VAL A 43 1.85 -6.01 7.69
N LYS A 44 2.56 -5.98 8.83
CA LYS A 44 2.63 -7.13 9.75
C LYS A 44 1.30 -7.47 10.44
N ARG A 45 0.38 -6.52 10.54
CA ARG A 45 -0.91 -6.71 11.22
C ARG A 45 -2.04 -6.50 10.24
N ASN A 46 -3.07 -7.34 10.33
CA ASN A 46 -4.31 -7.12 9.63
C ASN A 46 -4.95 -5.81 10.13
N LEU A 47 -5.22 -4.88 9.20
CA LEU A 47 -5.83 -3.57 9.47
C LEU A 47 -7.35 -3.65 9.64
N GLY A 48 -7.94 -4.82 9.41
CA GLY A 48 -9.36 -5.09 9.57
C GLY A 48 -10.22 -4.56 8.41
N ASN A 49 -11.49 -4.97 8.42
CA ASN A 49 -12.43 -4.66 7.32
C ASN A 49 -12.74 -3.16 7.18
N GLY A 50 -12.55 -2.36 8.22
CA GLY A 50 -12.73 -0.90 8.15
C GLY A 50 -11.72 -0.22 7.21
N PHE A 51 -10.57 -0.86 6.98
CA PHE A 51 -9.54 -0.34 6.08
C PHE A 51 -9.76 -0.75 4.61
N THR A 52 -10.49 -1.84 4.36
CA THR A 52 -10.68 -2.45 3.03
C THR A 52 -11.94 -1.97 2.31
N HIS A 53 -12.60 -0.93 2.83
CA HIS A 53 -13.79 -0.31 2.24
C HIS A 53 -13.64 1.22 2.22
N LEU A 54 -12.38 1.69 2.23
CA LEU A 54 -12.08 3.09 2.05
C LEU A 54 -12.15 3.38 0.56
N ASP A 55 -13.25 4.01 0.17
CA ASP A 55 -13.48 4.59 -1.15
C ASP A 55 -13.57 6.11 -0.99
N PHE A 56 -12.59 6.83 -1.53
CA PHE A 56 -12.58 8.29 -1.47
C PHE A 56 -11.83 8.91 -2.65
N ASP A 57 -12.22 10.13 -3.00
CA ASP A 57 -11.55 10.93 -4.02
C ASP A 57 -10.39 11.74 -3.42
N LEU A 58 -9.20 11.59 -4.01
CA LEU A 58 -8.08 12.49 -3.81
C LEU A 58 -8.10 13.60 -4.87
N PHE A 59 -8.35 14.83 -4.45
CA PHE A 59 -8.33 16.00 -5.34
C PHE A 59 -6.90 16.48 -5.58
N VAL A 60 -6.51 16.54 -6.85
CA VAL A 60 -5.23 17.06 -7.34
C VAL A 60 -5.49 18.23 -8.29
N SER A 61 -4.44 18.95 -8.71
CA SER A 61 -4.60 20.11 -9.60
C SER A 61 -5.27 19.79 -10.93
N LYS A 62 -5.15 18.54 -11.41
CA LYS A 62 -5.68 18.08 -12.69
C LYS A 62 -7.10 17.48 -12.61
N GLY A 63 -7.62 17.20 -11.41
CA GLY A 63 -8.91 16.52 -11.25
C GLY A 63 -8.98 15.70 -9.96
N SER A 64 -9.74 14.62 -9.94
CA SER A 64 -9.77 13.67 -8.83
C SER A 64 -9.17 12.32 -9.19
N ILE A 65 -8.69 11.62 -8.17
CA ILE A 65 -8.25 10.24 -8.25
C ILE A 65 -9.11 9.45 -7.27
N GLY A 66 -9.91 8.51 -7.77
CA GLY A 66 -10.63 7.57 -6.92
C GLY A 66 -9.64 6.60 -6.28
N ILE A 67 -9.67 6.48 -4.96
CA ILE A 67 -8.85 5.57 -4.19
C ILE A 67 -9.74 4.46 -3.63
N ASN A 68 -9.46 3.22 -3.99
CA ASN A 68 -10.11 2.05 -3.40
C ASN A 68 -9.04 1.15 -2.76
N ILE A 69 -9.27 0.69 -1.53
CA ILE A 69 -8.34 -0.19 -0.82
C ILE A 69 -8.96 -1.56 -0.64
N VAL A 70 -8.32 -2.59 -1.19
CA VAL A 70 -8.83 -3.97 -1.16
C VAL A 70 -7.83 -4.90 -0.48
N TYR A 71 -8.31 -5.83 0.35
CA TYR A 71 -7.43 -6.87 0.91
C TYR A 71 -7.03 -7.88 -0.15
N ALA A 72 -5.72 -8.05 -0.35
CA ALA A 72 -5.14 -8.91 -1.38
C ALA A 72 -4.65 -10.27 -0.84
N GLY A 73 -4.70 -10.49 0.48
CA GLY A 73 -4.28 -11.75 1.12
C GLY A 73 -3.00 -11.60 1.95
N THR A 74 -2.24 -12.69 2.07
CA THR A 74 -1.01 -12.73 2.86
C THR A 74 0.19 -13.21 2.05
N ILE A 75 1.38 -12.74 2.40
CA ILE A 75 2.67 -13.18 1.85
C ILE A 75 3.67 -13.45 2.97
N LEU A 76 4.59 -14.38 2.76
CA LEU A 76 5.76 -14.57 3.62
C LEU A 76 6.91 -13.73 3.08
N LEU A 77 7.52 -12.89 3.92
CA LEU A 77 8.68 -12.10 3.54
C LEU A 77 9.84 -12.37 4.48
N SER A 78 11.02 -12.58 3.90
CA SER A 78 12.28 -12.60 4.62
C SER A 78 12.71 -11.17 5.00
N PRO A 79 13.56 -11.00 6.03
CA PRO A 79 14.11 -9.70 6.38
C PRO A 79 14.88 -9.03 5.24
N GLU A 80 15.50 -9.82 4.36
CA GLU A 80 16.23 -9.32 3.20
C GLU A 80 15.27 -8.72 2.19
N GLN A 81 14.16 -9.42 1.89
CA GLN A 81 13.10 -8.90 1.02
C GLN A 81 12.47 -7.63 1.60
N VAL A 82 12.19 -7.61 2.90
CA VAL A 82 11.72 -6.42 3.62
C VAL A 82 12.74 -5.29 3.51
N SER A 83 14.03 -5.57 3.74
CA SER A 83 15.08 -4.57 3.69
C SER A 83 15.21 -3.94 2.29
N VAL A 84 15.05 -4.73 1.24
CA VAL A 84 15.01 -4.23 -0.14
C VAL A 84 13.76 -3.37 -0.37
N ALA A 85 12.58 -3.86 0.00
CA ALA A 85 11.31 -3.15 -0.20
C ALA A 85 11.27 -1.79 0.52
N THR A 86 11.85 -1.68 1.71
CA THR A 86 11.87 -0.42 2.50
C THR A 86 12.80 0.68 1.97
N LYS A 87 13.58 0.41 0.91
CA LYS A 87 14.51 1.39 0.31
C LYS A 87 13.90 2.18 -0.85
N PHE A 88 12.74 1.76 -1.35
CA PHE A 88 11.97 2.47 -2.37
C PHE A 88 10.94 3.39 -1.69
#